data_AF-A0A7W3D7U8-F1
#
_entry.id   AF-A0A7W3D7U8-F1
#
_cell.length_a   1.000
_cell.length_b   1.000
_cell.length_c   1.000
_cell.angle_alpha   90.00
_cell.angle_beta   90.00
_cell.angle_gamma   90.00
#
_symmetry.space_group_name_H-M   'P 1'
#
loop_
_entity.id
_entity.type
_entity.pdbx_description
1 polymer ?
#
loop_
_entity_poly.entity_id
_entity_poly.type
_entity_poly.pdbx_seq_one_letter_code
_entity_poly.pdbx_strand_id
1 'polypeptide(L)'
;MSRLTAIICAVVICLLVSMAWAVNHYRDNAITYKDQRDKATVRADTSEAITNNVITTMNLIRDISQATRNAKSQLAQKGETHIFYIRQALEGDMCAKQLVPATAADSLREYADSLRSGPGRTDKR
;
A
#
# COMPACT_ATOMS: atom_id res chain seq x y z
N MET A 1 60.86 44.27 -35.19
CA MET A 1 60.10 44.09 -33.94
C MET A 1 61.02 44.48 -32.77
N SER A 2 60.68 45.49 -31.96
CA SER A 2 61.49 45.79 -30.77
C SER A 2 61.18 44.76 -29.68
N ARG A 3 62.13 44.50 -28.77
CA ARG A 3 61.90 43.59 -27.63
C ARG A 3 60.69 44.02 -26.78
N LEU A 4 60.41 45.32 -26.75
CA LEU A 4 59.25 45.89 -26.07
C LEU A 4 57.93 45.42 -26.70
N THR A 5 57.84 45.43 -28.04
CA THR A 5 56.66 44.95 -28.76
C THR A 5 56.40 43.47 -28.49
N ALA A 6 57.45 42.64 -28.43
CA ALA A 6 57.33 41.21 -28.14
C ALA A 6 56.81 40.94 -26.71
N ILE A 7 57.31 41.70 -25.72
CA ILE A 7 56.86 41.58 -24.32
C ILE A 7 55.39 41.98 -24.19
N ILE A 8 54.98 43.09 -24.82
CA ILE A 8 53.58 43.54 -24.79
C ILE A 8 52.67 42.49 -25.42
N CYS A 9 53.03 41.94 -26.58
CA CYS A 9 52.26 40.87 -27.23
C CYS A 9 52.14 39.62 -26.33
N ALA A 10 53.22 39.21 -25.65
CA ALA A 10 53.20 38.07 -24.74
C ALA A 10 52.25 38.30 -23.55
N VAL A 11 52.27 39.49 -22.95
CA VAL A 11 51.36 39.85 -21.84
C VAL A 11 49.90 39.85 -22.29
N VAL A 12 49.61 40.42 -23.46
CA VAL A 12 48.24 40.44 -24.01
C VAL A 12 47.73 39.02 -24.26
N ILE A 13 48.55 38.14 -24.84
CA ILE A 13 48.16 36.74 -25.06
C ILE A 13 47.92 36.02 -23.73
N CYS A 14 48.79 36.21 -22.73
CA CYS A 14 48.59 35.63 -21.40
C CYS A 14 47.29 36.11 -20.74
N LEU A 15 46.94 37.38 -20.88
CA LEU A 15 45.68 37.92 -20.36
C LEU A 15 44.45 37.31 -21.04
N LEU A 16 44.49 37.13 -22.36
CA LEU A 16 43.38 36.52 -23.11
C LEU A 16 43.19 35.05 -22.72
N VAL A 17 44.28 34.29 -22.57
CA VAL A 17 44.23 32.88 -22.19
C VAL A 17 43.70 32.71 -20.76
N SER A 18 44.16 33.54 -19.81
CA SER A 18 43.69 33.46 -18.42
C SER A 18 42.23 33.87 -18.27
N MET A 19 41.77 34.87 -19.04
CA MET A 19 40.36 35.25 -19.09
C MET A 19 39.48 34.14 -19.69
N ALA A 20 39.91 33.52 -20.79
CA ALA A 20 39.17 32.40 -21.40
C ALA A 20 39.02 31.22 -20.43
N TRP A 21 40.09 30.88 -19.71
CA TRP A 21 40.08 29.83 -18.69
C TRP A 21 39.15 30.18 -17.52
N ALA A 22 39.23 31.41 -17.00
CA ALA A 22 38.38 31.87 -15.90
C ALA A 22 36.89 31.84 -16.27
N VAL A 23 36.53 32.26 -17.49
CA VAL A 23 35.15 32.21 -17.98
C VAL A 23 34.67 30.76 -18.09
N ASN A 24 35.50 29.86 -18.62
CA ASN A 24 35.12 28.45 -18.74
C ASN A 24 34.94 27.79 -17.37
N HIS A 25 35.85 28.06 -16.43
CA HIS A 25 35.74 27.55 -15.06
C HIS A 25 34.45 28.00 -14.37
N TYR A 26 34.05 29.27 -14.56
CA TYR A 26 32.82 29.78 -13.97
C TYR A 26 31.56 29.19 -14.63
N ARG A 27 31.60 28.95 -15.94
CA ARG A 27 30.51 28.27 -16.65
C ARG A 27 30.34 26.82 -16.20
N ASP A 28 31.43 26.05 -16.11
CA ASP A 28 31.38 24.65 -15.70
C ASP A 28 30.85 24.50 -14.29
N ASN A 29 31.24 25.41 -13.38
CA ASN A 29 30.68 25.47 -12.04
C ASN A 29 29.17 25.77 -12.07
N ALA A 30 28.72 26.75 -12.85
CA ALA A 30 27.30 27.09 -12.96
C ALA A 30 26.45 25.93 -13.52
N ILE A 31 26.96 25.20 -14.51
CA ILE A 31 26.29 24.01 -15.07
C ILE A 31 26.19 22.91 -14.02
N THR A 32 27.27 22.67 -13.28
CA THR A 32 27.31 21.66 -12.21
C THR A 32 26.32 21.97 -11.09
N TYR A 33 26.25 23.24 -10.66
CA TYR A 33 25.28 23.65 -9.64
C TYR A 33 23.83 23.53 -10.13
N LYS A 34 23.58 23.80 -11.42
CA LYS A 34 22.26 23.63 -12.01
C LYS A 34 21.85 22.15 -12.05
N ASP A 35 22.74 21.26 -12.51
CA ASP A 35 22.50 19.82 -12.56
C ASP A 35 22.21 19.23 -11.17
N GLN A 36 22.99 19.65 -10.15
CA GLN A 36 22.73 19.22 -8.77
C GLN A 36 21.36 19.66 -8.27
N ARG A 37 20.93 20.89 -8.59
CA ARG A 37 19.59 21.37 -8.23
C ARG A 37 18.50 20.61 -8.96
N ASP A 38 18.62 20.44 -10.28
CA ASP A 38 17.63 19.70 -11.07
C ASP A 38 17.49 18.27 -10.54
N LYS A 39 18.60 17.61 -10.20
CA LYS A 39 18.59 16.28 -9.57
C LYS A 39 17.95 16.28 -8.18
N ALA A 40 18.19 17.31 -7.37
CA ALA A 40 17.58 17.45 -6.06
C ALA A 40 16.07 17.72 -6.17
N THR A 41 15.64 18.56 -7.10
CA THR A 41 14.24 18.86 -7.40
C THR A 41 13.52 17.61 -7.88
N VAL A 42 14.08 16.88 -8.85
CA VAL A 42 13.49 15.60 -9.31
C VAL A 42 13.37 14.59 -8.16
N ARG A 43 14.36 14.53 -7.25
CA ARG A 43 14.28 13.68 -6.04
C ARG A 43 13.22 14.15 -5.05
N ALA A 44 13.04 15.45 -4.90
CA ALA A 44 12.02 16.02 -4.04
C ALA A 44 10.62 15.75 -4.62
N ASP A 45 10.40 16.05 -5.90
CA ASP A 45 9.13 15.82 -6.61
C ASP A 45 8.75 14.34 -6.60
N THR A 46 9.71 13.45 -6.84
CA THR A 46 9.47 11.99 -6.76
C THR A 46 9.14 11.55 -5.34
N SER A 47 9.83 12.10 -4.33
CA SER A 47 9.52 11.81 -2.92
C SER A 47 8.15 12.34 -2.52
N GLU A 48 7.79 13.55 -2.92
CA GLU A 48 6.49 14.18 -2.67
C GLU A 48 5.36 13.37 -3.33
N ALA A 49 5.55 12.95 -4.58
CA ALA A 49 4.59 12.09 -5.27
C ALA A 49 4.42 10.74 -4.56
N ILE A 50 5.49 10.12 -4.08
CA ILE A 50 5.42 8.88 -3.30
C ILE A 50 4.68 9.12 -1.98
N THR A 51 5.03 10.18 -1.25
CA THR A 51 4.40 10.51 0.04
C THR A 51 2.90 10.76 -0.12
N ASN A 52 2.46 11.51 -1.14
CA ASN A 52 1.05 11.75 -1.40
C ASN A 52 0.27 10.45 -1.71
N ASN A 53 0.86 9.55 -2.49
CA ASN A 53 0.27 8.23 -2.75
C ASN A 53 0.17 7.38 -1.47
N VAL A 54 1.22 7.38 -0.64
CA VAL A 54 1.24 6.63 0.63
C VAL A 54 0.20 7.19 1.61
N ILE A 55 0.10 8.51 1.76
CA ILE A 55 -0.91 9.15 2.63
C ILE A 55 -2.32 8.81 2.16
N THR A 56 -2.58 8.91 0.85
CA THR A 56 -3.88 8.56 0.26
C THR A 56 -4.23 7.10 0.55
N THR A 57 -3.26 6.20 0.39
CA THR A 57 -3.43 4.77 0.67
C THR A 57 -3.67 4.50 2.16
N MET A 58 -2.95 5.17 3.06
CA MET A 58 -3.17 5.07 4.51
C MET A 58 -4.57 5.53 4.93
N ASN A 59 -5.06 6.64 4.36
CA ASN A 59 -6.41 7.12 4.61
C ASN A 59 -7.45 6.11 4.11
N LEU A 60 -7.28 5.59 2.90
CA LEU A 60 -8.15 4.55 2.35
C LEU A 60 -8.20 3.29 3.25
N ILE A 61 -7.05 2.81 3.72
CA ILE A 61 -6.97 1.65 4.63
C ILE A 61 -7.68 1.95 5.95
N ARG A 62 -7.51 3.15 6.50
CA ARG A 62 -8.19 3.58 7.73
C ARG A 62 -9.71 3.57 7.54
N ASP A 63 -10.19 4.15 6.45
CA ASP A 63 -11.62 4.23 6.14
C ASP A 63 -12.24 2.84 5.95
N ILE A 64 -11.56 1.96 5.21
CA ILE A 64 -11.98 0.56 5.04
C ILE A 64 -12.00 -0.16 6.40
N SER A 65 -10.97 0.02 7.23
CA SER A 65 -10.90 -0.60 8.55
C SER A 65 -12.02 -0.11 9.46
N GLN A 66 -12.30 1.20 9.45
CA GLN A 66 -13.38 1.80 10.23
C GLN A 66 -14.75 1.34 9.74
N ALA A 67 -15.00 1.33 8.43
CA ALA A 67 -16.23 0.81 7.85
C ALA A 67 -16.43 -0.66 8.21
N THR A 68 -15.36 -1.47 8.15
CA THR A 68 -15.39 -2.89 8.52
C THR A 68 -15.70 -3.09 10.01
N ARG A 69 -15.07 -2.31 10.89
CA ARG A 69 -15.34 -2.36 12.34
C ARG A 69 -16.78 -1.95 12.66
N ASN A 70 -17.29 -0.90 12.02
CA ASN A 70 -18.65 -0.43 12.16
C ASN A 70 -19.67 -1.46 11.65
N ALA A 71 -19.41 -2.08 10.50
CA ALA A 71 -20.25 -3.16 9.99
C ALA A 71 -20.27 -4.36 10.96
N LYS A 72 -19.11 -4.71 11.55
CA LYS A 72 -19.02 -5.79 12.54
C LYS A 72 -19.81 -5.48 13.81
N SER A 73 -19.75 -4.25 14.33
CA SER A 73 -20.53 -3.87 15.52
C SER A 73 -22.03 -3.85 15.24
N GLN A 74 -22.46 -3.33 14.09
CA GLN A 74 -23.86 -3.37 13.68
C GLN A 74 -24.38 -4.80 13.51
N LEU A 75 -23.58 -5.69 12.92
CA LEU A 75 -23.93 -7.11 12.79
C LEU A 75 -24.05 -7.79 14.16
N ALA A 76 -23.15 -7.51 15.10
CA ALA A 76 -23.22 -8.05 16.46
C ALA A 76 -24.50 -7.59 17.17
N GLN A 77 -24.82 -6.30 17.13
CA GLN A 77 -26.02 -5.74 17.74
C GLN A 77 -27.31 -6.29 17.12
N LYS A 78 -27.35 -6.39 15.78
CA LYS A 78 -28.49 -6.96 15.06
C LYS A 78 -28.65 -8.45 15.38
N GLY A 79 -27.55 -9.18 15.49
CA GLY A 79 -27.52 -10.59 15.91
C GLY A 79 -28.06 -10.80 17.33
N GLU A 80 -27.62 -10.01 18.31
CA GLU A 80 -28.15 -10.08 19.69
C GLU A 80 -29.66 -9.83 19.73
N THR A 81 -30.12 -8.86 18.96
CA THR A 81 -31.55 -8.54 18.83
C THR A 81 -32.32 -9.73 18.24
N HIS A 82 -31.81 -10.35 17.16
CA HIS A 82 -32.44 -11.54 16.58
C HIS A 82 -32.46 -12.74 17.53
N ILE A 83 -31.41 -12.96 18.31
CA ILE A 83 -31.36 -14.04 19.30
C ILE A 83 -32.44 -13.84 20.37
N PHE A 84 -32.63 -12.61 20.84
CA PHE A 84 -33.69 -12.27 21.79
C PHE A 84 -35.08 -12.58 21.20
N TYR A 85 -35.36 -12.13 19.97
CA TYR A 85 -36.63 -12.42 19.30
C TYR A 85 -36.89 -13.91 19.10
N ILE A 86 -35.87 -14.67 18.67
CA ILE A 86 -35.99 -16.12 18.48
C ILE A 86 -36.26 -16.80 19.82
N ARG A 87 -35.52 -16.45 20.88
CA ARG A 87 -35.77 -17.01 22.22
C ARG A 87 -37.17 -16.71 22.72
N GLN A 88 -37.66 -15.49 22.51
CA GLN A 88 -39.01 -15.09 22.88
C GLN A 88 -40.08 -15.91 22.12
N ALA A 89 -39.88 -16.15 20.82
CA ALA A 89 -40.79 -16.96 20.02
C ALA A 89 -40.79 -18.44 20.43
N LEU A 90 -39.63 -18.97 20.84
CA LEU A 90 -39.47 -20.35 21.31
C LEU A 90 -39.92 -20.56 22.76
N GLU A 91 -40.21 -19.49 23.50
CA GLU A 91 -40.51 -19.56 24.94
C GLU A 91 -41.82 -20.32 25.22
N GLY A 92 -42.76 -20.32 24.26
CA GLY A 92 -44.02 -21.06 24.31
C GLY A 92 -44.00 -22.46 23.67
N ASP A 93 -42.90 -22.85 23.00
CA ASP A 93 -42.80 -24.14 22.32
C ASP A 93 -42.05 -25.16 23.21
N MET A 94 -42.76 -26.18 23.69
CA MET A 94 -42.19 -27.24 24.52
C MET A 94 -41.21 -28.15 23.76
N CYS A 95 -41.40 -28.32 22.45
CA CYS A 95 -40.53 -29.14 21.61
C CYS A 95 -39.17 -28.46 21.39
N ALA A 96 -39.12 -27.12 21.38
CA ALA A 96 -37.88 -26.36 21.18
C ALA A 96 -36.94 -26.34 22.40
N LYS A 97 -37.47 -26.57 23.61
CA LYS A 97 -36.67 -26.60 24.86
C LYS A 97 -36.10 -27.99 25.17
N GLN A 98 -36.63 -29.02 24.54
CA GLN A 98 -36.19 -30.40 24.74
C GLN A 98 -34.84 -30.61 24.05
N LEU A 99 -33.82 -31.04 24.82
CA LEU A 99 -32.56 -31.45 24.21
C LEU A 99 -32.81 -32.66 23.30
N VAL A 100 -32.25 -32.61 22.09
CA VAL A 100 -32.23 -33.78 21.20
C VAL A 100 -31.36 -34.86 21.88
N PRO A 101 -31.87 -36.09 22.11
CA PRO A 101 -31.09 -37.16 22.69
C PRO A 101 -29.82 -37.43 21.86
N ALA A 102 -28.67 -37.55 22.54
CA ALA A 102 -27.37 -37.72 21.87
C ALA A 102 -27.38 -38.89 20.88
N THR A 103 -28.03 -40.01 21.24
CA THR A 103 -28.15 -41.19 20.38
C THR A 103 -28.90 -40.92 19.07
N ALA A 104 -29.93 -40.08 19.09
CA ALA A 104 -30.67 -39.68 17.89
C ALA A 104 -29.84 -38.71 17.03
N ALA A 105 -29.15 -37.76 17.67
CA ALA A 105 -28.26 -36.85 16.98
C ALA A 105 -27.08 -37.58 16.30
N ASP A 106 -26.47 -38.54 17.00
CA ASP A 106 -25.36 -39.36 16.49
C ASP A 106 -25.82 -40.25 15.33
N SER A 107 -27.00 -40.86 15.44
CA SER A 107 -27.58 -41.67 14.35
C SER A 107 -27.81 -40.85 13.08
N LEU A 108 -28.30 -39.61 13.22
CA LEU A 108 -28.48 -38.69 12.09
C LEU A 108 -27.15 -38.24 11.51
N ARG A 109 -26.13 -38.03 12.36
CA ARG A 109 -24.78 -37.66 11.94
C ARG A 109 -24.13 -38.77 11.13
N GLU A 110 -24.20 -40.00 11.63
CA GLU A 110 -23.69 -41.20 10.96
C GLU A 110 -24.38 -41.44 9.63
N TYR A 111 -25.71 -41.27 9.57
CA TYR A 111 -26.45 -41.34 8.31
C TYR A 111 -26.00 -40.27 7.30
N ALA A 112 -25.86 -39.01 7.74
CA ALA A 112 -25.40 -37.93 6.88
C ALA A 112 -23.97 -38.15 6.36
N ASP A 113 -23.07 -38.65 7.21
CA ASP A 113 -21.69 -38.98 6.83
C ASP A 113 -21.68 -40.14 5.82
N SER A 114 -22.55 -41.14 5.97
CA SER A 114 -22.70 -42.25 5.01
C SER A 114 -23.15 -41.80 3.62
N LEU A 115 -24.02 -40.78 3.54
CA LEU A 115 -24.44 -40.16 2.29
C LEU A 115 -23.29 -39.37 1.64
N ARG A 116 -22.44 -38.75 2.46
CA ARG A 116 -21.29 -37.97 2.00
C ARG A 116 -20.12 -38.85 1.55
N SER A 117 -20.01 -40.04 2.13
CA SER A 117 -19.08 -41.09 1.72
C SER A 117 -19.58 -41.95 0.56
N GLY A 118 -20.53 -41.45 -0.26
CA GLY A 118 -20.99 -42.14 -1.46
C GLY A 118 -19.81 -42.68 -2.29
N PRO A 119 -19.96 -43.82 -2.99
CA PRO A 119 -18.85 -44.58 -3.53
C PRO A 119 -17.97 -43.66 -4.35
N GLY A 120 -16.80 -43.34 -3.80
CA GLY A 120 -15.77 -42.60 -4.51
C GLY A 120 -15.62 -43.33 -5.83
N ARG A 121 -15.96 -42.63 -6.92
CA ARG A 121 -15.72 -43.07 -8.29
C ARG A 121 -14.29 -43.55 -8.31
N THR A 122 -14.10 -44.86 -8.27
CA THR A 122 -12.79 -45.45 -8.45
C THR A 122 -12.50 -45.20 -9.91
N ASP A 123 -11.74 -44.14 -10.14
CA ASP A 123 -11.16 -43.85 -11.43
C ASP A 123 -10.17 -44.98 -11.73
N LYS A 124 -10.70 -46.04 -12.33
CA LYS A 124 -9.93 -47.06 -13.02
C LYS A 124 -9.94 -46.71 -14.50
N ARG A 125 -9.12 -45.75 -14.91
CA ARG A 125 -8.45 -45.82 -16.21
C ARG A 125 -7.21 -44.96 -16.31
#